data_AF-A0A1V6KF44-F1
#
_entry.id   AF-A0A1V6KF44-F1
#
_cell.length_a   1.000
_cell.length_b   1.000
_cell.length_c   1.000
_cell.angle_alpha   90.00
_cell.angle_beta   90.00
_cell.angle_gamma   90.00
#
_symmetry.space_group_name_H-M   'P 1'
#
loop_
_entity.id
_entity.type
_entity.pdbx_description
1 polymer ?
#
loop_
_entity_poly.entity_id
_entity_poly.type
_entity_poly.pdbx_seq_one_letter_code
_entity_poly.pdbx_strand_id
1 'polypeptide(L)'
;MALSFLSARFGYDDKSEVETVIFAGDSPNDEPMFEHFPMACGMANVLKYGELIKKPPHFVTQKESGAGFAELADIFLKRRSVSRFS
;
A
#
# COMPACT_ATOMS: atom_id res chain seq x y z
N MET A 1 15.25 -2.42 3.21
CA MET A 1 15.48 -1.17 2.47
C MET A 1 14.38 -0.14 2.73
N ALA A 2 13.09 -0.51 2.61
CA ALA A 2 11.98 0.43 2.85
C ALA A 2 12.01 1.06 4.26
N LEU A 3 12.06 0.24 5.32
CA LEU A 3 12.06 0.73 6.71
C LEU A 3 13.26 1.64 7.03
N SER A 4 14.46 1.26 6.59
CA SER A 4 15.66 2.07 6.76
C SER A 4 15.56 3.42 6.04
N PHE A 5 14.94 3.46 4.85
CA PHE A 5 14.71 4.71 4.12
C PHE A 5 13.67 5.57 4.82
N LEU A 6 12.55 5.00 5.25
CA LEU A 6 11.49 5.72 5.96
C LEU A 6 12.04 6.34 7.26
N SER A 7 12.77 5.54 8.04
CA SER A 7 13.40 6.01 9.28
C SER A 7 14.39 7.14 9.02
N ALA A 8 15.32 6.95 8.07
CA ALA A 8 16.33 7.95 7.76
C ALA A 8 15.76 9.24 7.16
N ARG A 9 14.70 9.15 6.34
CA ARG A 9 14.17 10.30 5.59
C ARG A 9 13.07 11.06 6.33
N PHE A 10 12.28 10.35 7.14
CA PHE A 10 11.07 10.88 7.76
C PHE A 10 11.04 10.72 9.28
N GLY A 11 12.06 10.11 9.89
CA GLY A 11 12.05 9.82 11.32
C GLY A 11 11.07 8.71 11.71
N TYR A 12 10.61 7.92 10.73
CA TYR A 12 9.63 6.87 10.90
C TYR A 12 10.07 5.81 11.93
N ASP A 13 9.21 5.55 12.92
CA ASP A 13 9.31 4.44 13.87
C ASP A 13 8.27 3.37 13.54
N ASP A 14 8.75 2.28 12.96
CA ASP A 14 7.92 1.16 12.51
C ASP A 14 7.04 0.56 13.61
N LYS A 15 7.45 0.64 14.88
CA LYS A 15 6.66 0.09 15.98
C LYS A 15 5.41 0.90 16.30
N SER A 16 5.46 2.22 16.10
CA SER A 16 4.38 3.14 16.48
C SER A 16 3.64 3.71 15.28
N GLU A 17 4.24 3.67 14.09
CA GLU A 17 3.73 4.36 12.91
C GLU A 17 3.36 3.42 11.75
N VAL A 18 3.38 2.10 11.92
CA VAL A 18 3.07 1.14 10.84
C VAL A 18 1.73 1.39 10.13
N GLU A 19 0.73 1.88 10.87
CA GLU A 19 -0.60 2.24 10.36
C GLU A 19 -0.62 3.53 9.52
N THR A 20 0.44 4.33 9.58
CA THR A 20 0.57 5.59 8.82
C THR A 20 1.10 5.38 7.42
N VAL A 21 1.56 4.17 7.10
CA VAL A 21 2.12 3.82 5.80
C VAL A 21 1.12 3.00 5.01
N ILE A 22 0.87 3.44 3.77
CA ILE A 22 0.28 2.57 2.76
C ILE A 22 1.34 2.11 1.79
N PHE A 23 1.46 0.79 1.64
CA PHE A 23 2.27 0.17 0.62
C PHE A 23 1.40 -0.15 -0.62
N ALA A 24 1.95 0.07 -1.82
CA ALA A 24 1.31 -0.29 -3.08
C ALA A 24 2.21 -1.26 -3.84
N GLY A 25 1.71 -2.46 -4.15
CA GLY A 25 2.42 -3.49 -4.90
C GLY A 25 1.52 -4.20 -5.89
N ASP A 26 2.07 -5.03 -6.76
CA ASP A 26 1.32 -5.67 -7.85
C ASP A 26 1.81 -7.07 -8.24
N SER A 27 2.81 -7.59 -7.52
CA SER A 27 3.51 -8.82 -7.89
C SER A 27 3.91 -9.66 -6.65
N PRO A 28 4.28 -10.95 -6.82
CA PRO A 28 4.58 -11.81 -5.68
C PRO A 28 5.75 -11.37 -4.79
N ASN A 29 6.74 -10.67 -5.36
CA ASN A 29 7.86 -10.11 -4.56
C ASN A 29 7.42 -9.05 -3.55
N ASP A 30 6.19 -8.55 -3.66
CA ASP A 30 5.60 -7.59 -2.74
C ASP A 30 4.95 -8.24 -1.51
N GLU A 31 4.81 -9.58 -1.48
CA GLU A 31 4.22 -10.33 -0.36
C GLU A 31 4.79 -9.95 1.02
N PRO A 32 6.12 -9.79 1.22
CA PRO A 32 6.65 -9.38 2.51
C PRO A 32 6.15 -8.01 2.95
N MET A 33 5.87 -7.11 2.00
CA MET A 33 5.35 -5.78 2.29
C MET A 33 3.83 -5.81 2.54
N PHE A 34 3.10 -6.71 1.88
CA PHE A 34 1.69 -6.99 2.17
C PHE A 34 1.50 -7.56 3.59
N GLU A 35 2.40 -8.45 4.03
CA GLU A 35 2.38 -8.98 5.40
C GLU A 35 2.78 -7.93 6.44
N HIS A 36 3.73 -7.05 6.11
CA HIS A 36 4.28 -6.07 7.05
C HIS A 36 3.36 -4.88 7.29
N PHE A 37 2.79 -4.28 6.22
CA PHE A 37 1.99 -3.06 6.33
C PHE A 37 0.48 -3.37 6.37
N PRO A 38 -0.23 -3.06 7.47
CA PRO A 38 -1.66 -3.36 7.61
C PRO A 38 -2.55 -2.75 6.53
N MET A 39 -2.15 -1.56 6.06
CA MET A 39 -2.88 -0.81 5.03
C MET A 39 -2.41 -1.11 3.60
N ALA A 40 -1.64 -2.18 3.39
CA ALA A 40 -1.11 -2.50 2.06
C ALA A 40 -2.20 -2.76 1.01
N CYS A 41 -1.96 -2.26 -0.20
CA CYS A 41 -2.86 -2.35 -1.33
C CYS A 41 -2.17 -2.98 -2.56
N GLY A 42 -2.83 -3.97 -3.14
CA GLY A 42 -2.44 -4.61 -4.39
C GLY A 42 -3.06 -3.93 -5.60
N MET A 43 -2.34 -3.82 -6.71
CA MET A 43 -2.94 -3.43 -7.99
C MET A 43 -3.64 -4.64 -8.62
N ALA A 44 -4.61 -4.44 -9.51
CA ALA A 44 -5.47 -5.54 -9.97
C ALA A 44 -4.73 -6.76 -10.56
N ASN A 45 -3.55 -6.55 -11.16
CA ASN A 45 -2.72 -7.62 -11.70
C ASN A 45 -2.13 -8.56 -10.63
N VAL A 46 -2.13 -8.17 -9.35
CA VAL A 46 -1.72 -9.05 -8.24
C VAL A 46 -2.60 -10.30 -8.15
N LEU A 47 -3.87 -10.19 -8.55
CA LEU A 47 -4.84 -11.28 -8.53
C LEU A 47 -4.46 -12.44 -9.46
N LYS A 48 -3.67 -12.16 -10.51
CA LYS A 48 -3.13 -13.17 -11.43
C LYS A 48 -2.18 -14.14 -10.71
N TYR A 49 -1.68 -13.75 -9.53
CA TYR A 49 -0.74 -14.52 -8.73
C TYR A 49 -1.32 -14.99 -7.39
N GLY A 50 -2.65 -15.02 -7.25
CA GLY A 50 -3.30 -15.37 -5.97
C GLY A 50 -2.87 -16.70 -5.37
N GLU A 51 -2.53 -17.71 -6.20
CA GLU A 51 -2.02 -19.00 -5.72
C GLU A 51 -0.55 -18.96 -5.27
N LEU A 52 0.21 -17.98 -5.76
CA LEU A 52 1.62 -17.79 -5.42
C LEU A 52 1.80 -16.90 -4.19
N ILE A 53 0.77 -16.12 -3.82
CA ILE A 53 0.81 -15.16 -2.73
C ILE A 53 0.11 -15.74 -1.49
N LYS A 54 0.87 -16.02 -0.44
CA LYS A 54 0.35 -16.56 0.82
C LYS A 54 -0.18 -15.48 1.75
N LYS A 55 0.35 -14.28 1.64
CA LYS A 55 -0.02 -13.11 2.44
C LYS A 55 -0.57 -12.04 1.50
N PRO A 56 -1.88 -12.06 1.21
CA PRO A 56 -2.46 -11.12 0.26
C PRO A 56 -2.49 -9.70 0.82
N PRO A 57 -2.53 -8.68 -0.05
CA PRO A 57 -2.76 -7.31 0.39
C PRO A 57 -4.15 -7.16 1.01
N HIS A 58 -4.32 -6.17 1.89
CA HIS A 58 -5.60 -5.90 2.54
C HIS A 58 -6.65 -5.36 1.55
N PHE A 59 -6.22 -4.55 0.59
CA PHE A 59 -7.07 -3.97 -0.43
C PHE A 59 -6.54 -4.29 -1.83
N VAL A 60 -7.42 -4.32 -2.83
CA VAL A 60 -7.02 -4.43 -4.24
C VAL A 60 -7.74 -3.37 -5.05
N THR A 61 -7.00 -2.62 -5.88
CA THR A 61 -7.58 -1.64 -6.81
C THR A 61 -8.29 -2.33 -7.97
N GLN A 62 -9.20 -1.64 -8.66
CA GLN A 62 -9.87 -2.19 -9.84
C GLN A 62 -8.96 -2.20 -11.07
N LYS A 63 -8.00 -1.27 -11.15
CA LYS A 63 -7.07 -1.15 -12.28
C LYS A 63 -5.72 -1.78 -12.00
N GLU A 64 -5.02 -2.16 -13.07
CA GLU A 64 -3.68 -2.77 -13.02
C GLU A 64 -2.56 -1.73 -12.96
N SER A 65 -1.42 -2.12 -12.40
CA SER A 65 -0.15 -1.39 -12.40
C SER A 65 -0.31 0.11 -12.13
N GLY A 66 0.26 0.97 -12.97
CA GLY A 66 0.23 2.43 -12.77
C GLY A 66 -1.18 3.03 -12.74
N ALA A 67 -2.15 2.43 -13.43
CA ALA A 67 -3.54 2.89 -13.40
C ALA A 67 -4.22 2.54 -12.08
N GLY A 68 -3.86 1.40 -11.47
CA GLY A 68 -4.24 1.06 -10.10
C GLY A 68 -3.64 2.02 -9.08
N PHE A 69 -2.37 2.38 -9.26
CA PHE A 69 -1.72 3.34 -8.36
C PHE A 69 -2.41 4.72 -8.40
N ALA A 70 -2.76 5.18 -9.60
CA ALA A 70 -3.53 6.42 -9.76
C ALA A 70 -4.91 6.35 -9.09
N GLU A 71 -5.61 5.22 -9.21
CA GLU A 71 -6.88 4.97 -8.51
C GLU A 71 -6.71 5.06 -6.99
N LEU A 72 -5.67 4.43 -6.44
CA LEU A 72 -5.36 4.50 -5.02
C LEU A 72 -5.11 5.94 -4.56
N ALA A 73 -4.27 6.68 -5.29
CA ALA A 73 -3.95 8.08 -4.99
C ALA A 73 -5.21 8.96 -5.01
N ASP A 74 -6.10 8.79 -5.99
CA ASP A 74 -7.35 9.52 -6.10
C ASP A 74 -8.26 9.29 -4.89
N ILE A 75 -8.33 8.06 -4.36
CA ILE A 75 -9.10 7.74 -3.15
C ILE A 75 -8.58 8.56 -1.96
N PHE A 76 -7.26 8.63 -1.77
CA PHE A 76 -6.68 9.43 -0.67
C PHE A 76 -6.89 10.92 -0.85
N LEU A 77 -6.72 11.44 -2.06
CA LEU A 77 -6.92 12.87 -2.34
C LEU A 77 -8.37 13.29 -2.06
N LYS A 78 -9.34 12.45 -2.45
CA LYS A 78 -10.77 12.67 -2.15
C LYS A 78 -11.08 12.60 -0.66
N ARG A 79 -10.41 11.73 0.10
CA ARG A 79 -10.60 11.65 1.56
C ARG A 79 -9.95 12.83 2.29
N ARG A 80 -8.78 13.29 1.83
CA ARG A 80 -8.11 14.48 2.37
C ARG A 80 -8.90 15.77 2.18
N SER A 81 -9.63 15.92 1.08
CA SER A 81 -10.44 17.12 0.85
C SER A 81 -11.65 17.19 1.78
N VAL A 82 -12.20 16.05 2.19
CA VAL A 82 -13.34 15.97 3.13
C VAL A 82 -12.89 16.32 4.56
N SER A 83 -11.67 15.98 4.97
CA SER A 83 -11.14 16.29 6.32
C SER A 83 -10.77 17.76 6.55
N ARG A 84 -10.77 18.62 5.52
CA ARG A 84 -10.43 20.06 5.65
C ARG A 84 -11.63 20.97 5.94
N PHE A 85 -12.83 20.41 6.09
CA PHE A 85 -14.07 21.15 6.36
C PHE A 85 -14.82 20.67 7.62
N SER A 86 -14.11 20.07 8.58
CA SER A 86 -14.63 19.79 9.92
C SER A 86 -13.84 20.51 10.99
#